data_AF-A0A426ZFX9-F1
#
_entry.id   AF-A0A426ZFX9-F1
#
_cell.length_a   1.000
_cell.length_b   1.000
_cell.length_c   1.000
_cell.angle_alpha   90.00
_cell.angle_beta   90.00
_cell.angle_gamma   90.00
#
_symmetry.space_group_name_H-M   'P 1'
#
loop_
_entity.id
_entity.type
_entity.pdbx_description
1 polymer ?
#
loop_
_entity_poly.entity_id
_entity_poly.type
_entity_poly.pdbx_seq_one_letter_code
_entity_poly.pdbx_strand_id
1 'polypeptide(L)'
;SFVADAEFRNTGLERSEKLAKDLEWFKDQGHTIPEPSSPGVTYASYLEELSKNDPQAFICHLYNIYFAHTAGGRMIGRKVAEKILDNKELEFYQWDGDLSQMLQNVREKLNRVASSWSREEKDHCLDETEKSFQYSGDILRLILSS
;
A
#
# COMPACT_ATOMS: atom_id res chain seq x y z
N SER A 1 18.20 -0.41 -15.29
CA SER A 1 16.77 -0.77 -15.19
C SER A 1 16.66 -1.95 -14.24
N PHE A 2 16.06 -1.76 -13.07
CA PHE A 2 15.89 -2.82 -12.09
C PHE A 2 14.88 -3.86 -12.61
N VAL A 3 15.21 -5.15 -12.59
CA VAL A 3 14.39 -6.23 -13.17
C VAL A 3 13.01 -6.33 -12.50
N ALA A 4 12.89 -5.95 -11.23
CA ALA A 4 11.60 -6.01 -10.53
C ALA A 4 10.60 -4.92 -10.97
N ASP A 5 11.08 -3.79 -11.53
CA ASP A 5 10.20 -2.68 -11.92
C ASP A 5 9.24 -3.07 -13.05
N ALA A 6 9.60 -4.03 -13.90
CA ALA A 6 8.69 -4.54 -14.92
C ALA A 6 7.66 -5.55 -14.35
N GLU A 7 8.02 -6.31 -13.32
CA GLU A 7 7.22 -7.44 -12.83
C GLU A 7 6.01 -7.00 -12.02
N PHE A 8 6.12 -5.89 -11.30
CA PHE A 8 5.08 -5.38 -10.40
C PHE A 8 4.20 -4.29 -11.03
N ARG A 9 4.21 -4.15 -12.35
CA ARG A 9 3.27 -3.28 -13.08
C ARG A 9 1.96 -4.02 -13.35
N ASN A 10 0.86 -3.27 -13.35
CA ASN A 10 -0.48 -3.73 -13.74
C ASN A 10 -0.89 -5.02 -13.01
N THR A 11 -0.69 -5.03 -11.69
CA THR A 11 -1.02 -6.16 -10.82
C THR A 11 -2.52 -6.27 -10.52
N GLY A 12 -3.27 -5.18 -10.72
CA GLY A 12 -4.65 -5.02 -10.28
C GLY A 12 -4.76 -4.58 -8.81
N LEU A 13 -3.65 -4.53 -8.07
CA LEU A 13 -3.62 -4.07 -6.69
C LEU A 13 -3.41 -2.57 -6.56
N GLU A 14 -3.05 -1.87 -7.65
CA GLU A 14 -2.82 -0.42 -7.68
C GLU A 14 -4.02 0.34 -7.11
N ARG A 15 -3.76 1.35 -6.26
CA ARG A 15 -4.80 2.05 -5.48
C ARG A 15 -4.98 3.53 -5.80
N SER A 16 -4.06 4.14 -6.52
CA SER A 16 -4.06 5.59 -6.79
C SER A 16 -5.35 6.06 -7.47
N GLU A 17 -5.81 5.37 -8.51
CA GLU A 17 -7.03 5.75 -9.23
C GLU A 17 -8.30 5.60 -8.37
N LYS A 18 -8.38 4.52 -7.59
CA LYS A 18 -9.50 4.29 -6.67
C LYS A 18 -9.53 5.36 -5.55
N LEU A 19 -8.37 5.72 -5.00
CA LEU A 19 -8.23 6.83 -4.05
C LEU A 19 -8.66 8.18 -4.65
N ALA A 20 -8.26 8.46 -5.90
CA ALA A 20 -8.65 9.71 -6.56
C ALA A 20 -10.18 9.84 -6.71
N LYS A 21 -10.88 8.74 -7.01
CA LYS A 21 -12.36 8.72 -7.06
C LYS A 21 -12.99 9.01 -5.70
N ASP A 22 -12.46 8.40 -4.63
CA ASP A 22 -12.97 8.63 -3.28
C ASP A 22 -12.70 10.07 -2.81
N LEU A 23 -11.54 10.64 -3.14
CA LEU A 23 -11.23 12.05 -2.85
C LEU A 23 -12.17 13.01 -3.57
N GLU A 24 -12.48 12.78 -4.85
CA GLU A 24 -13.46 13.61 -5.56
C GLU A 24 -14.86 13.44 -4.96
N TRP A 25 -15.24 12.22 -4.57
CA TRP A 25 -16.50 11.99 -3.85
C TRP A 25 -16.57 12.79 -2.54
N PHE A 26 -15.52 12.80 -1.72
CA PHE A 26 -15.46 13.62 -0.49
C PHE A 26 -15.62 15.11 -0.78
N LYS A 27 -15.01 15.60 -1.86
CA LYS A 27 -15.13 16.99 -2.31
C LYS A 27 -16.55 17.32 -2.75
N ASP A 28 -17.23 16.41 -3.46
CA ASP A 28 -18.64 16.55 -3.83
C ASP A 28 -19.58 16.57 -2.61
N GLN A 29 -19.18 15.94 -1.49
CA GLN A 29 -19.88 16.06 -0.20
C GLN A 29 -19.59 17.39 0.54
N GLY A 30 -18.76 18.26 -0.03
CA GLY A 30 -18.40 19.57 0.54
C GLY A 30 -17.18 19.55 1.46
N HIS A 31 -16.41 18.46 1.51
CA HIS A 31 -15.16 18.43 2.27
C HIS A 31 -14.01 19.10 1.52
N THR A 32 -13.12 19.76 2.26
CA THR A 32 -11.84 20.22 1.71
C THR A 32 -10.85 19.06 1.72
N ILE A 33 -10.20 18.81 0.58
CA ILE A 33 -9.15 17.80 0.49
C ILE A 33 -7.84 18.42 1.00
N PRO A 34 -7.21 17.88 2.06
CA PRO A 34 -5.99 18.42 2.60
C PRO A 34 -4.78 18.10 1.70
N GLU A 35 -3.76 18.93 1.78
CA GLU A 35 -2.43 18.61 1.24
C GLU A 35 -1.82 17.41 2.00
N PRO A 36 -0.91 16.65 1.38
CA PRO A 36 -0.22 15.54 2.04
C PRO A 36 0.51 15.99 3.31
N SER A 37 0.23 15.32 4.43
CA SER A 37 0.88 15.58 5.71
C SER A 37 2.26 14.90 5.81
N SER A 38 3.01 15.24 6.86
CA SER A 38 4.39 14.76 7.02
C SER A 38 4.55 13.22 7.02
N PRO A 39 3.65 12.39 7.60
CA PRO A 39 3.79 10.93 7.51
C PRO A 39 3.77 10.43 6.06
N GLY A 40 2.88 10.96 5.22
CA GLY A 40 2.76 10.59 3.81
C GLY A 40 3.97 11.04 3.00
N VAL A 41 4.39 12.29 3.14
CA VAL A 41 5.56 12.85 2.42
C VAL A 41 6.86 12.13 2.80
N THR A 42 7.04 11.85 4.09
CA THR A 42 8.23 11.16 4.59
C THR A 42 8.29 9.74 4.05
N TYR A 43 7.17 9.01 4.09
CA TYR A 43 7.16 7.63 3.61
C TYR A 43 7.36 7.55 2.09
N ALA A 44 6.71 8.44 1.32
CA ALA A 44 6.89 8.50 -0.13
C ALA A 44 8.36 8.76 -0.52
N SER A 45 9.02 9.71 0.15
CA SER A 45 10.43 10.03 -0.07
C SER A 45 11.34 8.85 0.26
N TYR A 46 11.06 8.15 1.36
CA TYR A 46 11.81 6.97 1.78
C TYR A 46 11.68 5.82 0.76
N LEU A 47 10.47 5.55 0.27
CA LEU A 47 10.24 4.54 -0.76
C LEU A 47 10.95 4.88 -2.07
N GLU A 48 11.00 6.16 -2.45
CA GLU A 48 11.72 6.61 -3.64
C GLU A 48 13.23 6.35 -3.49
N GLU A 49 13.81 6.62 -2.31
CA GLU A 49 15.21 6.32 -2.01
C GLU A 49 15.51 4.82 -2.08
N LEU A 50 14.70 3.99 -1.40
CA LEU A 50 14.85 2.53 -1.44
C LEU A 50 14.75 1.99 -2.86
N SER A 51 13.83 2.51 -3.68
CA SER A 51 13.65 2.04 -5.07
C SER A 51 14.92 2.19 -5.93
N LYS A 52 15.80 3.13 -5.58
CA LYS A 52 17.04 3.42 -6.31
C LYS A 52 18.23 2.65 -5.74
N ASN A 53 18.27 2.50 -4.42
CA ASN A 53 19.48 2.11 -3.70
C ASN A 53 19.38 0.74 -3.03
N ASP A 54 18.18 0.28 -2.70
CA ASP A 54 17.95 -0.90 -1.88
C ASP A 54 16.67 -1.66 -2.29
N PRO A 55 16.77 -2.48 -3.33
CA PRO A 55 15.61 -3.14 -3.89
C PRO A 55 14.99 -4.20 -2.97
N GLN A 56 15.78 -4.86 -2.13
CA GLN A 56 15.28 -5.85 -1.18
C GLN A 56 14.38 -5.20 -0.14
N ALA A 57 14.84 -4.09 0.46
CA ALA A 57 14.03 -3.29 1.37
C ALA A 57 12.78 -2.74 0.67
N PHE A 58 12.91 -2.21 -0.55
CA PHE A 58 11.77 -1.71 -1.33
C PHE A 58 10.69 -2.78 -1.54
N ILE A 59 11.09 -4.01 -1.86
CA ILE A 59 10.17 -5.14 -2.04
C ILE A 59 9.46 -5.51 -0.73
N CYS A 60 10.14 -5.43 0.41
CA CYS A 60 9.51 -5.62 1.71
C CYS A 60 8.34 -4.65 1.93
N HIS A 61 8.57 -3.37 1.66
CA HIS A 61 7.55 -2.34 1.77
C HIS A 61 6.40 -2.55 0.79
N LEU A 62 6.70 -2.85 -0.48
CA LEU A 62 5.69 -3.12 -1.49
C LEU A 62 4.76 -4.26 -1.06
N TYR A 63 5.33 -5.36 -0.57
CA TYR A 63 4.56 -6.48 -0.04
C TYR A 63 3.68 -6.04 1.14
N ASN A 64 4.27 -5.42 2.16
CA ASN A 64 3.53 -5.07 3.37
C ASN A 64 2.42 -4.06 3.10
N ILE A 65 2.65 -3.02 2.29
CA ILE A 65 1.63 -2.00 1.95
C ILE A 65 0.41 -2.64 1.28
N TYR A 66 0.61 -3.40 0.21
CA TYR A 66 -0.52 -3.96 -0.54
C TYR A 66 -1.22 -5.08 0.24
N PHE A 67 -0.47 -5.99 0.87
CA PHE A 67 -1.08 -7.12 1.58
C PHE A 67 -1.77 -6.66 2.88
N ALA A 68 -1.22 -5.70 3.62
CA ALA A 68 -1.91 -5.15 4.79
C ALA A 68 -3.23 -4.45 4.40
N HIS A 69 -3.24 -3.70 3.29
CA HIS A 69 -4.45 -3.04 2.79
C HIS A 69 -5.57 -4.04 2.45
N THR A 70 -5.22 -5.10 1.72
CA THR A 70 -6.18 -6.14 1.30
C THR A 70 -6.71 -7.00 2.46
N ALA A 71 -6.00 -7.03 3.59
CA ALA A 71 -6.40 -7.72 4.81
C ALA A 71 -7.01 -6.75 5.84
N GLY A 72 -6.19 -6.20 6.73
CA GLY A 72 -6.63 -5.33 7.82
C GLY A 72 -7.24 -4.01 7.34
N GLY A 73 -6.73 -3.46 6.23
CA GLY A 73 -7.24 -2.20 5.66
C GLY A 73 -8.73 -2.24 5.33
N ARG A 74 -9.22 -3.35 4.77
CA ARG A 74 -10.66 -3.54 4.49
C ARG A 74 -11.52 -3.49 5.74
N MET A 75 -11.04 -4.07 6.85
CA MET A 75 -11.76 -4.03 8.13
C MET A 75 -11.85 -2.60 8.64
N ILE A 76 -10.73 -1.87 8.62
CA ILE A 76 -10.67 -0.45 9.02
C ILE A 76 -11.64 0.39 8.19
N GLY A 77 -11.57 0.25 6.86
CA GLY A 77 -12.44 0.96 5.92
C GLY A 77 -13.92 0.76 6.21
N ARG A 78 -14.34 -0.49 6.38
CA ARG A 78 -15.71 -0.82 6.76
C ARG A 78 -16.12 -0.16 8.07
N LYS A 79 -15.26 -0.18 9.10
CA LYS A 79 -15.55 0.42 10.40
C LYS A 79 -15.63 1.94 10.36
N VAL A 80 -14.80 2.59 9.55
CA VAL A 80 -14.88 4.04 9.32
C VAL A 80 -16.18 4.37 8.59
N ALA A 81 -16.50 3.66 7.50
CA ALA A 81 -17.72 3.89 6.74
C ALA A 81 -19.00 3.70 7.57
N GLU A 82 -19.07 2.63 8.37
CA GLU A 82 -20.15 2.37 9.34
C GLU A 82 -20.35 3.52 10.34
N LYS A 83 -19.26 4.21 10.72
CA LYS A 83 -19.29 5.25 11.76
C LYS A 83 -19.62 6.64 11.23
N ILE A 84 -19.05 7.00 10.08
CA ILE A 84 -19.04 8.42 9.63
C ILE A 84 -19.43 8.63 8.17
N LEU A 85 -19.64 7.57 7.36
CA LEU A 85 -19.95 7.70 5.93
C LEU A 85 -21.26 7.02 5.52
N ASP A 86 -22.19 6.80 6.45
CA ASP A 86 -23.47 6.12 6.22
C ASP A 86 -23.32 4.81 5.42
N ASN A 87 -22.34 4.00 5.81
CA ASN A 87 -22.03 2.72 5.15
C ASN A 87 -21.62 2.84 3.67
N LYS A 88 -21.21 4.03 3.19
CA LYS A 88 -20.66 4.21 1.84
C LYS A 88 -19.50 3.24 1.61
N GLU A 89 -19.64 2.40 0.60
CA GLU A 89 -18.55 1.58 0.10
C GLU A 89 -17.62 2.43 -0.77
N LEU A 90 -16.42 2.70 -0.26
CA LEU A 90 -15.37 3.46 -0.94
C LEU A 90 -14.64 2.59 -1.98
N GLU A 91 -14.26 3.19 -3.09
CA GLU A 91 -13.55 2.55 -4.21
C GLU A 91 -12.19 1.98 -3.78
N PHE A 92 -11.53 2.62 -2.80
CA PHE A 92 -10.24 2.19 -2.26
C PHE A 92 -10.23 0.75 -1.75
N TYR A 93 -11.39 0.24 -1.32
CA TYR A 93 -11.60 -1.13 -0.81
C TYR A 93 -12.27 -2.07 -1.83
N GLN A 94 -12.33 -1.68 -3.10
CA GLN A 94 -12.88 -2.49 -4.19
C GLN A 94 -11.80 -2.86 -5.21
N TRP A 95 -11.93 -4.04 -5.82
CA TRP A 95 -10.99 -4.54 -6.82
C TRP A 95 -11.74 -5.01 -8.06
N ASP A 96 -11.15 -4.76 -9.22
CA ASP A 96 -11.74 -5.13 -10.50
C ASP A 96 -11.33 -6.58 -10.84
N GLY A 97 -12.02 -7.54 -10.22
CA GLY A 97 -11.78 -8.99 -10.41
C GLY A 97 -11.58 -9.76 -9.11
N ASP A 98 -11.07 -10.99 -9.23
CA ASP A 98 -10.85 -11.87 -8.07
C ASP A 98 -9.58 -11.48 -7.30
N LEU A 99 -9.79 -10.90 -6.11
CA LEU A 99 -8.70 -10.45 -5.25
C LEU A 99 -7.77 -11.59 -4.81
N SER A 100 -8.28 -12.79 -4.59
CA SER A 100 -7.46 -13.93 -4.16
C SER A 100 -6.47 -14.32 -5.26
N GLN A 101 -6.93 -14.36 -6.50
CA GLN A 101 -6.10 -14.61 -7.68
C GLN A 101 -5.06 -13.51 -7.89
N MET A 102 -5.44 -12.23 -7.75
CA MET A 102 -4.49 -11.11 -7.83
C MET A 102 -3.38 -11.24 -6.77
N LEU A 103 -3.74 -11.52 -5.52
CA LEU A 103 -2.78 -11.71 -4.43
C LEU A 103 -1.87 -12.90 -4.68
N GLN A 104 -2.41 -14.02 -5.18
CA GLN A 104 -1.62 -15.19 -5.51
C GLN A 104 -0.60 -14.90 -6.62
N ASN A 105 -1.03 -14.21 -7.69
CA ASN A 105 -0.15 -13.82 -8.79
C ASN A 105 1.00 -12.92 -8.31
N VAL A 106 0.72 -11.97 -7.40
CA VAL A 106 1.76 -11.10 -6.84
C VAL A 106 2.73 -11.90 -5.94
N ARG A 107 2.24 -12.86 -5.13
CA ARG A 107 3.12 -13.76 -4.35
C ARG A 107 4.06 -14.56 -5.24
N GLU A 108 3.57 -15.09 -6.36
CA GLU A 108 4.39 -15.84 -7.31
C GLU A 108 5.48 -14.97 -7.95
N LYS A 109 5.13 -13.73 -8.30
CA LYS A 109 6.10 -12.73 -8.79
C LYS A 109 7.16 -12.41 -7.75
N LEU A 110 6.77 -12.17 -6.48
CA LEU A 110 7.68 -11.94 -5.37
C LEU A 110 8.63 -13.13 -5.17
N ASN A 111 8.10 -14.36 -5.15
CA ASN A 111 8.91 -15.57 -5.02
C ASN A 111 9.93 -15.72 -6.15
N ARG A 112 9.53 -15.42 -7.39
CA ARG A 112 10.44 -15.47 -8.54
C ARG A 112 11.55 -14.43 -8.43
N VAL A 113 11.23 -13.18 -8.07
CA VAL A 113 12.26 -12.13 -7.88
C VAL A 113 13.24 -12.54 -6.77
N ALA A 114 12.72 -12.98 -5.62
CA ALA A 114 13.52 -13.41 -4.48
C ALA A 114 14.26 -14.74 -4.69
N SER A 115 13.93 -15.53 -5.72
CA SER A 115 14.59 -16.81 -5.99
C SER A 115 16.08 -16.66 -6.29
N SER A 116 16.46 -15.52 -6.89
CA SER A 116 17.84 -15.18 -7.25
C SER A 116 18.65 -14.57 -6.10
N TRP A 117 17.98 -14.19 -5.00
CA TRP A 117 18.63 -13.52 -3.88
C TRP A 117 19.43 -14.48 -3.01
N SER A 118 20.54 -13.98 -2.48
CA SER A 118 21.31 -14.63 -1.42
C SER A 118 20.48 -14.76 -0.14
N ARG A 119 21.02 -15.49 0.84
CA ARG A 119 20.35 -15.60 2.14
C ARG A 119 20.34 -14.26 2.86
N GLU A 120 21.45 -13.54 2.81
CA GLU A 120 21.64 -12.24 3.44
C GLU A 120 20.70 -11.18 2.83
N GLU A 121 20.50 -11.20 1.51
CA GLU A 121 19.54 -10.32 0.83
C GLU A 121 18.08 -10.59 1.24
N LYS A 122 17.73 -11.86 1.46
CA LYS A 122 16.41 -12.24 1.98
C LYS A 122 16.24 -11.82 3.43
N ASP A 123 17.26 -12.02 4.26
CA ASP A 123 17.22 -11.61 5.67
C ASP A 123 17.11 -10.08 5.76
N HIS A 124 17.86 -9.32 4.94
CA HIS A 124 17.76 -7.86 4.85
C HIS A 124 16.35 -7.38 4.45
N CYS A 125 15.71 -8.04 3.48
CA CYS A 125 14.30 -7.78 3.16
C CYS A 125 13.39 -8.00 4.38
N LEU A 126 13.63 -9.03 5.19
CA LEU A 126 12.80 -9.33 6.36
C LEU A 126 13.02 -8.31 7.48
N ASP A 127 14.25 -7.86 7.70
CA ASP A 127 14.61 -6.86 8.72
C ASP A 127 13.90 -5.51 8.52
N GLU A 128 13.59 -5.16 7.27
CA GLU A 128 12.87 -3.92 6.93
C GLU A 128 11.39 -3.92 7.35
N THR A 129 10.84 -5.07 7.77
CA THR A 129 9.42 -5.23 8.09
C THR A 129 8.97 -4.26 9.18
N GLU A 130 9.72 -4.13 10.28
CA GLU A 130 9.36 -3.24 11.39
C GLU A 130 9.22 -1.79 10.93
N LYS A 131 10.13 -1.34 10.06
CA LYS A 131 10.11 0.02 9.51
C LYS A 131 8.92 0.24 8.59
N SER A 132 8.54 -0.75 7.78
CA SER A 132 7.30 -0.71 7.01
C SER A 132 6.05 -0.56 7.88
N PHE A 133 6.00 -1.26 9.01
CA PHE A 133 4.89 -1.13 9.97
C PHE A 133 4.89 0.23 10.67
N GLN A 134 6.06 0.76 11.02
CA GLN A 134 6.18 2.08 11.62
C GLN A 134 5.62 3.17 10.72
N TYR A 135 6.10 3.27 9.47
CA TYR A 135 5.63 4.28 8.52
C TYR A 135 4.14 4.14 8.21
N SER A 136 3.67 2.92 7.98
CA SER A 136 2.24 2.67 7.71
C SER A 136 1.38 3.01 8.93
N GLY A 137 1.89 2.72 10.13
CA GLY A 137 1.24 3.06 11.40
C GLY A 137 1.12 4.57 11.63
N ASP A 138 2.15 5.34 11.28
CA ASP A 138 2.11 6.81 11.36
C ASP A 138 1.02 7.41 10.46
N ILE A 139 0.84 6.87 9.25
CA ILE A 139 -0.26 7.27 8.35
C ILE A 139 -1.61 6.84 8.93
N LEU A 140 -1.74 5.61 9.43
CA LEU A 140 -3.00 5.11 10.00
C LEU A 140 -3.46 5.91 11.21
N ARG A 141 -2.53 6.43 12.02
CA ARG A 141 -2.85 7.30 13.17
C ARG A 141 -3.55 8.60 12.74
N LEU A 142 -3.40 9.04 11.49
CA LEU A 142 -4.09 10.22 10.98
C LEU A 142 -5.63 10.05 10.95
N ILE A 143 -6.13 8.81 10.90
CA ILE A 143 -7.57 8.53 11.00
C ILE A 143 -8.12 8.91 12.39
N LEU A 144 -7.27 8.87 13.42
CA LEU A 144 -7.62 9.14 14.81
C LEU A 144 -7.23 10.55 15.25
N SER A 145 -6.40 11.25 14.46
CA SER A 145 -6.03 12.63 14.75
C SER A 145 -7.15 13.57 14.35
N SER A 146 -7.77 14.17 15.35
CA SER A 146 -8.68 15.31 15.28
C SER A 146 -7.93 16.63 15.11
#